data_AF-A0A519UX68-F1
#
_entry.id   AF-A0A519UX68-F1
#
_cell.length_a   1.000
_cell.length_b   1.000
_cell.length_c   1.000
_cell.angle_alpha   90.00
_cell.angle_beta   90.00
_cell.angle_gamma   90.00
#
_symmetry.space_group_name_H-M   'P 1'
#
loop_
_entity.id
_entity.type
_entity.pdbx_description
1 polymer ?
#
loop_
_entity_poly.entity_id
_entity_poly.type
_entity_poly.pdbx_seq_one_letter_code
_entity_poly.pdbx_strand_id
1 'polypeptide(L)'
;MPNSAVLFAVHPGRLEAEVQIPLIELQPAFGHAVADSAARVLPRYGPALRQYLAQHMRLQSPDGRYWAVQVGELAIEHQTNELTGPYDELLAQVHLTPPPGADVRRFVLRYDAVLHQVVTHKILVAVRQDWAAGQVVAESPRQVGVIEMDIVNSQIHPLAVNLADGSAWTGFRTMVELGTQHIAEGTDHLLFLLVLLLPAPLLVAGRRWGPFGGTRYSLRRLLLIVTAFTLGHSLTLLLGALGWVRLPSQPVEVLIA
;
A
#
# COMPACT_ATOMS: atom_id res chain seq x y z
N MET A 1 -10.02 20.37 -8.02
CA MET A 1 -9.77 20.41 -6.57
C MET A 1 -9.35 19.02 -6.17
N PRO A 2 -8.24 18.87 -5.42
CA PRO A 2 -7.76 17.56 -5.01
C PRO A 2 -8.77 16.94 -4.02
N ASN A 3 -9.20 15.71 -4.29
CA ASN A 3 -10.12 14.98 -3.43
C ASN A 3 -9.36 14.32 -2.28
N SER A 4 -10.04 14.01 -1.18
CA SER A 4 -9.45 13.14 -0.15
C SER A 4 -9.56 11.69 -0.55
N ALA A 5 -8.64 10.87 -0.04
CA ALA A 5 -8.70 9.43 -0.17
C ALA A 5 -8.63 8.73 1.20
N VAL A 6 -9.33 7.62 1.31
CA VAL A 6 -9.21 6.66 2.42
C VAL A 6 -8.81 5.33 1.82
N LEU A 7 -7.57 4.92 2.07
CA LEU A 7 -6.97 3.71 1.52
C LEU A 7 -6.89 2.64 2.61
N PHE A 8 -7.65 1.56 2.46
CA PHE A 8 -7.65 0.46 3.42
C PHE A 8 -6.58 -0.58 3.13
N ALA A 9 -5.93 -1.06 4.19
CA ALA A 9 -5.11 -2.26 4.22
C ALA A 9 -5.77 -3.28 5.16
N VAL A 10 -6.19 -4.40 4.58
CA VAL A 10 -6.98 -5.44 5.26
C VAL A 10 -6.03 -6.50 5.81
N HIS A 11 -6.07 -6.71 7.12
CA HIS A 11 -5.27 -7.72 7.82
C HIS A 11 -6.16 -8.74 8.54
N PRO A 12 -5.61 -9.89 8.96
CA PRO A 12 -6.34 -10.81 9.84
C PRO A 12 -6.69 -10.13 11.16
N GLY A 13 -7.99 -9.92 11.43
CA GLY A 13 -8.49 -9.40 12.71
C GLY A 13 -8.30 -7.90 12.96
N ARG A 14 -7.72 -7.14 12.02
CA ARG A 14 -7.58 -5.68 12.10
C ARG A 14 -7.66 -5.05 10.72
N LEU A 15 -8.05 -3.78 10.67
CA LEU A 15 -8.06 -2.98 9.47
C LEU A 15 -7.16 -1.76 9.70
N GLU A 16 -6.34 -1.42 8.73
CA GLU A 16 -5.56 -0.19 8.74
C GLU A 16 -6.09 0.71 7.63
N ALA A 17 -6.14 2.01 7.87
CA ALA A 17 -6.53 3.00 6.88
C ALA A 17 -5.48 4.10 6.82
N GLU A 18 -5.12 4.47 5.60
CA GLU A 18 -4.35 5.68 5.34
C GLU A 18 -5.31 6.73 4.79
N VAL A 19 -5.43 7.83 5.52
CA VAL A 19 -6.29 8.95 5.16
C VAL A 19 -5.42 10.04 4.57
N GLN A 20 -5.73 10.43 3.35
CA GLN A 20 -5.02 11.44 2.57
C GLN A 20 -5.94 12.65 2.39
N ILE A 21 -5.52 13.81 2.93
CA ILE A 21 -6.30 15.04 2.88
C ILE A 21 -5.43 16.19 2.40
N PRO A 22 -5.73 16.78 1.23
CA PRO A 22 -5.06 17.99 0.78
C PRO A 22 -5.23 19.12 1.79
N LEU A 23 -4.14 19.80 2.17
CA LEU A 23 -4.18 20.85 3.20
C LEU A 23 -5.08 22.03 2.80
N ILE A 24 -5.22 22.29 1.49
CA ILE A 24 -6.09 23.32 0.95
C ILE A 24 -7.58 23.07 1.24
N GLU A 25 -8.01 21.80 1.24
CA GLU A 25 -9.38 21.40 1.58
C GLU A 25 -9.56 21.27 3.10
N LEU A 26 -8.50 20.89 3.82
CA LEU A 26 -8.51 20.79 5.27
C LEU A 26 -8.62 22.16 5.94
N GLN A 27 -8.01 23.20 5.39
CA GLN A 27 -7.99 24.56 5.94
C GLN A 27 -9.40 25.14 6.23
N PRO A 28 -10.34 25.20 5.28
CA PRO A 28 -11.69 25.68 5.55
C PRO A 28 -12.45 24.78 6.53
N ALA A 29 -12.18 23.46 6.54
CA ALA A 29 -12.85 22.52 7.41
C ALA A 29 -12.36 22.53 8.86
N PHE A 30 -11.06 22.74 9.06
CA PHE A 30 -10.40 22.76 10.36
C PHE A 30 -10.37 24.16 10.98
N GLY A 31 -10.60 25.21 10.19
CA GLY A 31 -10.69 26.59 10.68
C GLY A 31 -9.35 27.23 11.04
N HIS A 32 -8.24 26.62 10.66
CA HIS A 32 -6.88 27.13 10.88
C HIS A 32 -6.08 27.18 9.58
N ALA A 33 -5.15 28.12 9.50
CA ALA A 33 -4.21 28.29 8.39
C ALA A 33 -3.18 27.14 8.32
N VAL A 34 -3.63 25.96 7.92
CA VAL A 34 -2.80 24.75 7.77
C VAL A 34 -2.13 24.67 6.41
N ALA A 35 -2.69 25.31 5.36
CA ALA A 35 -2.09 25.31 4.03
C ALA A 35 -0.92 26.32 3.91
N ASP A 36 -0.86 27.33 4.77
CA ASP A 36 0.14 28.40 4.67
C ASP A 36 1.55 27.97 5.10
N SER A 37 1.69 26.87 5.85
CA SER A 37 2.99 26.40 6.37
C SER A 37 2.98 24.92 6.77
N ALA A 38 3.02 24.03 5.78
CA ALA A 38 3.08 22.57 5.96
C ALA A 38 4.04 22.10 7.08
N ALA A 39 5.28 22.60 7.09
CA ALA A 39 6.30 22.23 8.06
C ALA A 39 5.94 22.55 9.53
N ARG A 40 5.03 23.50 9.76
CA ARG A 40 4.58 23.93 11.10
C ARG A 40 3.25 23.30 11.51
N VAL A 41 2.55 22.62 10.60
CA VAL A 41 1.23 22.04 10.87
C VAL A 41 1.31 20.98 11.94
N LEU A 42 2.14 19.95 11.77
CA LEU A 42 2.18 18.82 12.71
C LEU A 42 2.69 19.21 14.10
N PRO A 43 3.77 20.00 14.26
CA PRO A 43 4.22 20.42 15.59
C PRO A 43 3.18 21.27 16.34
N ARG A 44 2.36 22.04 15.61
CA ARG A 44 1.41 22.98 16.22
C ARG A 44 0.01 22.38 16.43
N TYR A 45 -0.47 21.61 15.47
CA TYR A 45 -1.85 21.13 15.41
C TYR A 45 -1.97 19.60 15.42
N GLY A 46 -0.87 18.84 15.49
CA GLY A 46 -0.87 17.38 15.46
C GLY A 46 -1.91 16.73 16.40
N PRO A 47 -1.94 17.05 17.70
CA PRO A 47 -2.95 16.50 18.62
C PRO A 47 -4.39 16.85 18.23
N ALA A 48 -4.63 18.09 17.81
CA ALA A 48 -5.96 18.55 17.39
C ALA A 48 -6.42 17.88 16.09
N LEU A 49 -5.51 17.66 15.14
CA LEU A 49 -5.78 16.94 13.89
C LEU A 49 -6.13 15.47 14.18
N ARG A 50 -5.43 14.81 15.09
CA ARG A 50 -5.78 13.44 15.50
C ARG A 50 -7.17 13.37 16.11
N GLN A 51 -7.50 14.31 16.99
CA GLN A 51 -8.83 14.38 17.60
C GLN A 51 -9.92 14.65 16.56
N TYR A 52 -9.68 15.59 15.65
CA TYR A 52 -10.58 15.90 14.55
C TYR A 52 -10.88 14.64 13.71
N LEU A 53 -9.84 13.95 13.23
CA LEU A 53 -10.01 12.72 12.44
C LEU A 53 -10.75 11.62 13.22
N ALA A 54 -10.45 11.44 14.51
CA ALA A 54 -11.13 10.45 15.36
C ALA A 54 -12.61 10.77 15.58
N GLN A 55 -13.00 12.05 15.62
CA GLN A 55 -14.40 12.46 15.78
C GLN A 55 -15.22 12.26 14.50
N HIS A 56 -14.59 12.46 13.35
CA HIS A 56 -15.20 12.39 12.03
C HIS A 56 -15.16 11.00 11.40
N MET A 57 -14.44 10.03 11.97
CA MET A 57 -14.39 8.65 11.46
C MET A 57 -15.05 7.67 12.43
N ARG A 58 -16.07 6.96 11.96
CA ARG A 58 -16.73 5.90 12.72
C ARG A 58 -16.98 4.69 11.85
N LEU A 59 -16.59 3.51 12.35
CA LEU A 59 -16.88 2.24 11.71
C LEU A 59 -17.83 1.42 12.58
N GLN A 60 -18.76 0.75 11.93
CA GLN A 60 -19.72 -0.14 12.56
C GLN A 60 -19.74 -1.48 11.83
N SER A 61 -19.79 -2.57 12.59
CA SER A 61 -20.13 -3.88 12.07
C SER A 61 -21.61 -3.91 11.62
N PRO A 62 -22.00 -4.84 10.73
CA PRO A 62 -23.39 -5.01 10.31
C PRO A 62 -24.37 -5.29 11.47
N ASP A 63 -23.85 -5.78 12.59
CA ASP A 63 -24.59 -6.00 13.85
C ASP A 63 -24.77 -4.73 14.70
N GLY A 64 -24.29 -3.58 14.23
CA GLY A 64 -24.38 -2.27 14.89
C GLY A 64 -23.30 -1.97 15.93
N ARG A 65 -22.36 -2.90 16.20
CA ARG A 65 -21.27 -2.64 17.14
C ARG A 65 -20.19 -1.75 16.53
N TYR A 66 -19.79 -0.72 17.27
CA TYR A 66 -18.73 0.21 16.85
C TYR A 66 -17.34 -0.43 16.96
N TRP A 67 -16.48 -0.06 16.02
CA TRP A 67 -15.07 -0.42 16.03
C TRP A 67 -14.27 0.61 16.83
N ALA A 68 -13.15 0.20 17.41
CA ALA A 68 -12.21 1.13 18.00
C ALA A 68 -11.38 1.80 16.91
N VAL A 69 -11.39 3.13 16.88
CA VAL A 69 -10.65 3.96 15.93
C VAL A 69 -9.50 4.65 16.67
N GLN A 70 -8.27 4.44 16.22
CA GLN A 70 -7.07 5.05 16.79
C GLN A 70 -6.27 5.72 15.69
N VAL A 71 -6.12 7.04 15.77
CA VAL A 71 -5.29 7.81 14.83
C VAL A 71 -3.84 7.74 15.28
N GLY A 72 -3.03 7.05 14.49
CA GLY A 72 -1.61 6.83 14.67
C GLY A 72 -0.78 8.00 14.13
N GLU A 73 0.26 7.67 13.37
CA GLU A 73 1.20 8.65 12.85
C GLU A 73 0.54 9.61 11.86
N LEU A 74 0.96 10.87 11.92
CA LEU A 74 0.60 11.91 10.97
C LEU A 74 1.86 12.35 10.24
N ALA A 75 1.77 12.47 8.92
CA ALA A 75 2.83 12.97 8.06
C ALA A 75 2.28 14.05 7.13
N ILE A 76 3.16 14.91 6.63
CA ILE A 76 2.84 15.82 5.54
C ILE A 76 3.73 15.43 4.37
N GLU A 77 3.13 15.18 3.23
CA GLU A 77 3.86 14.91 1.99
C GLU A 77 3.59 15.99 0.97
N HIS A 78 4.63 16.31 0.21
CA HIS A 78 4.55 17.23 -0.90
C HIS A 78 4.24 16.43 -2.17
N GLN A 79 3.05 16.61 -2.72
CA GLN A 79 2.59 15.93 -3.92
C GLN A 79 2.58 16.89 -5.10
N THR A 80 2.84 16.39 -6.30
CA THR A 80 2.67 17.15 -7.54
C THR A 80 1.72 16.38 -8.44
N ASN A 81 0.63 17.03 -8.82
CA ASN A 81 -0.33 16.48 -9.78
C ASN A 81 -0.25 17.28 -11.07
N GLU A 82 -0.23 16.58 -12.21
CA GLU A 82 -0.12 17.16 -13.55
C GLU A 82 -1.21 18.21 -13.84
N LEU A 83 -2.40 18.07 -13.23
CA LEU A 83 -3.55 18.93 -13.47
C LEU A 83 -3.66 20.11 -12.49
N THR A 84 -3.27 19.93 -11.23
CA THR A 84 -3.46 20.93 -10.16
C THR A 84 -2.16 21.58 -9.69
N GLY A 85 -1.00 21.09 -10.15
CA GLY A 85 0.30 21.53 -9.69
C GLY A 85 0.69 20.95 -8.33
N PRO A 86 1.69 21.55 -7.67
CA PRO A 86 2.16 21.10 -6.36
C PRO A 86 1.15 21.44 -5.25
N TYR A 87 0.95 20.51 -4.32
CA TYR A 87 0.15 20.70 -3.12
C TYR A 87 0.69 19.85 -1.97
N ASP A 88 0.42 20.30 -0.74
CA ASP A 88 0.75 19.54 0.46
C ASP A 88 -0.46 18.71 0.91
N GLU A 89 -0.18 17.47 1.31
CA GLU A 89 -1.18 16.50 1.73
C GLU A 89 -0.89 16.02 3.15
N LEU A 90 -1.93 16.00 3.99
CA LEU A 90 -1.90 15.33 5.28
C LEU A 90 -2.15 13.85 5.09
N LEU A 91 -1.18 13.04 5.50
CA LEU A 91 -1.33 11.59 5.62
C LEU A 91 -1.54 11.24 7.09
N ALA A 92 -2.58 10.46 7.36
CA ALA A 92 -2.87 9.95 8.69
C ALA A 92 -3.04 8.43 8.65
N GLN A 93 -2.23 7.72 9.42
CA GLN A 93 -2.43 6.31 9.66
C GLN A 93 -3.50 6.11 10.73
N VAL A 94 -4.50 5.28 10.45
CA VAL A 94 -5.61 5.00 11.36
C VAL A 94 -5.72 3.49 11.55
N HIS A 95 -5.63 3.06 12.80
CA HIS A 95 -5.83 1.67 13.19
C HIS A 95 -7.30 1.47 13.59
N LEU A 96 -7.92 0.47 12.98
CA LEU A 96 -9.34 0.18 13.09
C LEU A 96 -9.48 -1.26 13.61
N THR A 97 -9.89 -1.38 14.87
CA THR A 97 -10.00 -2.68 15.56
C THR A 97 -11.46 -3.10 15.65
N PRO A 98 -11.84 -4.24 15.03
CA PRO A 98 -13.20 -4.76 15.12
C PRO A 98 -13.53 -5.23 16.56
N PRO A 99 -14.80 -5.22 16.96
CA PRO A 99 -15.20 -5.87 18.21
C PRO A 99 -15.03 -7.40 18.10
N PRO A 100 -14.83 -8.12 19.22
CA PRO A 100 -14.61 -9.56 19.20
C PRO A 100 -15.72 -10.31 18.43
N GLY A 101 -15.31 -11.19 17.51
CA GLY A 101 -16.20 -11.99 16.68
C GLY A 101 -16.88 -11.24 15.52
N ALA A 102 -16.59 -9.95 15.31
CA ALA A 102 -17.03 -9.26 14.10
C ALA A 102 -16.14 -9.56 12.90
N ASP A 103 -16.76 -9.57 11.72
CA ASP A 103 -16.07 -9.72 10.44
C ASP A 103 -15.38 -8.40 10.04
N VAL A 104 -14.07 -8.46 9.78
CA VAL A 104 -13.27 -7.30 9.34
C VAL A 104 -13.57 -6.93 7.89
N ARG A 105 -14.14 -7.85 7.11
CA ARG A 105 -14.40 -7.68 5.67
C ARG A 105 -15.74 -7.01 5.37
N ARG A 106 -16.60 -6.87 6.39
CA ARG A 106 -17.94 -6.29 6.27
C ARG A 106 -18.14 -5.23 7.34
N PHE A 107 -18.25 -3.98 6.92
CA PHE A 107 -18.46 -2.86 7.84
C PHE A 107 -19.14 -1.68 7.14
N VAL A 108 -19.65 -0.76 7.95
CA VAL A 108 -20.24 0.49 7.51
C VAL A 108 -19.32 1.62 7.96
N LEU A 109 -18.79 2.36 6.99
CA LEU A 109 -17.95 3.54 7.20
C LEU A 109 -18.81 4.80 7.22
N ARG A 110 -18.73 5.54 8.32
CA ARG A 110 -19.23 6.92 8.42
C ARG A 110 -18.03 7.83 8.52
N TYR A 111 -17.84 8.64 7.49
CA TYR A 111 -16.72 9.55 7.42
C TYR A 111 -17.12 10.84 6.71
N ASP A 112 -16.99 11.97 7.41
CA ASP A 112 -17.46 13.29 6.97
C ASP A 112 -16.40 14.38 7.12
N ALA A 113 -15.15 14.02 7.41
CA ALA A 113 -14.06 14.99 7.51
C ALA A 113 -13.97 15.79 6.21
N VAL A 114 -13.79 17.10 6.34
CA VAL A 114 -13.83 18.09 5.24
C VAL A 114 -15.23 18.31 4.67
N LEU A 115 -15.96 17.24 4.34
CA LEU A 115 -17.33 17.28 3.80
C LEU A 115 -18.33 18.07 4.68
N HIS A 116 -18.13 18.09 6.00
CA HIS A 116 -18.99 18.86 6.92
C HIS A 116 -18.91 20.38 6.72
N GLN A 117 -17.86 20.91 6.09
CA GLN A 117 -17.76 22.33 5.69
C GLN A 117 -17.71 22.54 4.17
N VAL A 118 -17.02 21.65 3.45
CA VAL A 118 -16.82 21.75 2.01
C VAL A 118 -17.73 20.74 1.32
N VAL A 119 -18.97 21.17 1.04
CA VAL A 119 -20.03 20.30 0.50
C VAL A 119 -19.75 19.75 -0.90
N THR A 120 -18.86 20.40 -1.67
CA THR A 120 -18.43 19.93 -3.00
C THR A 120 -17.28 18.93 -2.96
N HIS A 121 -16.72 18.68 -1.78
CA HIS A 121 -15.63 17.73 -1.60
C HIS A 121 -16.07 16.31 -1.90
N LYS A 122 -15.14 15.46 -2.32
CA LYS A 122 -15.40 14.02 -2.48
C LYS A 122 -14.32 13.24 -1.76
N ILE A 123 -14.72 12.13 -1.15
CA ILE A 123 -13.82 11.23 -0.47
C ILE A 123 -13.83 9.90 -1.22
N LEU A 124 -12.71 9.58 -1.86
CA LEU A 124 -12.51 8.32 -2.56
C LEU A 124 -12.15 7.25 -1.53
N VAL A 125 -12.92 6.16 -1.49
CA VAL A 125 -12.66 5.04 -0.59
C VAL A 125 -12.18 3.86 -1.42
N ALA A 126 -10.96 3.40 -1.15
CA ALA A 126 -10.34 2.31 -1.87
C ALA A 126 -9.64 1.33 -0.93
N VAL A 127 -9.40 0.12 -1.43
CA VAL A 127 -8.55 -0.87 -0.77
C VAL A 127 -7.22 -0.87 -1.49
N ARG A 128 -6.14 -0.58 -0.78
CA ARG A 128 -4.77 -0.66 -1.30
C ARG A 128 -4.18 -2.05 -1.13
N GLN A 129 -4.57 -2.75 -0.06
CA GLN A 129 -4.01 -4.07 0.24
C GLN A 129 -5.10 -4.98 0.82
N ASP A 130 -5.24 -6.17 0.24
CA ASP A 130 -6.09 -7.25 0.75
C ASP A 130 -5.55 -8.60 0.29
N TRP A 131 -4.74 -9.22 1.15
CA TRP A 131 -4.08 -10.48 0.84
C TRP A 131 -5.07 -11.62 0.55
N ALA A 132 -6.20 -11.64 1.25
CA ALA A 132 -7.18 -12.70 1.07
C ALA A 132 -7.83 -12.61 -0.32
N ALA A 133 -7.98 -11.40 -0.87
CA ALA A 133 -8.51 -11.18 -2.20
C ALA A 133 -7.44 -11.23 -3.32
N GLY A 134 -6.16 -11.40 -2.99
CA GLY A 134 -5.08 -11.31 -3.98
C GLY A 134 -4.57 -9.89 -4.24
N GLN A 135 -5.12 -8.87 -3.57
CA GLN A 135 -4.74 -7.49 -3.81
C GLN A 135 -3.49 -7.11 -3.01
N VAL A 136 -2.43 -6.71 -3.70
CA VAL A 136 -1.15 -6.31 -3.11
C VAL A 136 -0.81 -4.86 -3.45
N VAL A 137 0.06 -4.24 -2.65
CA VAL A 137 0.42 -2.81 -2.73
C VAL A 137 0.98 -2.40 -4.11
N ALA A 138 1.53 -3.35 -4.87
CA ALA A 138 2.08 -3.09 -6.20
C ALA A 138 1.02 -2.77 -7.26
N GLU A 139 -0.24 -3.12 -7.02
CA GLU A 139 -1.35 -2.83 -7.93
C GLU A 139 -2.04 -1.51 -7.57
N SER A 140 -2.78 -0.95 -8.53
CA SER A 140 -3.60 0.24 -8.28
C SER A 140 -4.67 -0.03 -7.21
N PRO A 141 -4.92 0.91 -6.29
CA PRO A 141 -5.95 0.74 -5.27
C PRO A 141 -7.32 0.45 -5.88
N ARG A 142 -8.01 -0.56 -5.35
CA ARG A 142 -9.34 -0.96 -5.82
C ARG A 142 -10.37 -0.07 -5.17
N GLN A 143 -11.01 0.79 -5.94
CA GLN A 143 -12.05 1.67 -5.43
C GLN A 143 -13.26 0.84 -4.96
N VAL A 144 -13.71 1.10 -3.74
CA VAL A 144 -14.89 0.49 -3.11
C VAL A 144 -16.09 1.43 -3.18
N GLY A 145 -15.86 2.74 -3.10
CA GLY A 145 -16.93 3.72 -3.17
C GLY A 145 -16.43 5.15 -3.14
N VAL A 146 -17.38 6.08 -3.15
CA VAL A 146 -17.16 7.52 -2.96
C VAL A 146 -18.14 7.99 -1.89
N ILE A 147 -17.64 8.76 -0.93
CA ILE A 147 -18.48 9.49 0.01
C ILE A 147 -18.56 10.93 -0.46
N GLU A 148 -19.77 11.43 -0.64
CA GLU A 148 -20.07 12.79 -1.06
C GLU A 148 -21.37 13.26 -0.39
N MET A 149 -21.57 14.58 -0.34
CA MET A 149 -22.80 15.17 0.19
C MET A 149 -23.97 14.90 -0.78
N ASP A 150 -25.06 14.31 -0.28
CA ASP A 150 -26.32 14.30 -1.01
C ASP A 150 -26.93 15.70 -0.95
N ILE A 151 -26.76 16.45 -2.03
CA ILE A 151 -27.20 17.86 -2.13
C ILE A 151 -28.73 17.98 -1.96
N VAL A 152 -29.49 16.95 -2.35
CA VAL A 152 -30.96 16.98 -2.30
C VAL A 152 -31.43 16.82 -0.87
N ASN A 153 -30.87 15.86 -0.14
CA ASN A 153 -31.28 15.55 1.24
C ASN A 153 -30.42 16.25 2.31
N SER A 154 -29.36 16.97 1.91
CA SER A 154 -28.38 17.60 2.80
C SER A 154 -27.80 16.63 3.84
N GLN A 155 -27.49 15.41 3.41
CA GLN A 155 -27.00 14.34 4.28
C GLN A 155 -25.81 13.61 3.65
N ILE A 156 -24.90 13.13 4.50
CA ILE A 156 -23.78 12.28 4.09
C ILE A 156 -24.17 10.84 4.38
N HIS A 157 -24.30 10.04 3.33
CA HIS A 157 -24.69 8.64 3.47
C HIS A 157 -23.52 7.80 3.98
N PRO A 158 -23.77 6.86 4.91
CA PRO A 158 -22.77 5.88 5.30
C PRO A 158 -22.41 4.96 4.12
N LEU A 159 -21.13 4.63 3.97
CA LEU A 159 -20.67 3.70 2.95
C LEU A 159 -20.60 2.28 3.51
N ALA A 160 -21.45 1.38 3.02
CA ALA A 160 -21.35 -0.05 3.33
C ALA A 160 -20.24 -0.68 2.48
N VAL A 161 -19.20 -1.20 3.16
CA VAL A 161 -18.07 -1.89 2.54
C VAL A 161 -18.25 -3.38 2.77
N ASN A 162 -18.37 -4.13 1.67
CA ASN A 162 -18.42 -5.58 1.67
C ASN A 162 -17.32 -6.11 0.75
N LEU A 163 -16.24 -6.61 1.35
CA LEU A 163 -15.15 -7.24 0.62
C LEU A 163 -15.49 -8.70 0.40
N ALA A 164 -15.31 -9.20 -0.83
CA ALA A 164 -15.56 -10.59 -1.16
C ALA A 164 -14.77 -11.53 -0.24
N ASP A 165 -15.29 -12.72 0.04
CA ASP A 165 -14.56 -13.72 0.80
C ASP A 165 -13.27 -14.08 0.05
N GLY A 166 -12.16 -14.14 0.79
CA GLY A 166 -10.85 -14.34 0.24
C GLY A 166 -10.12 -15.51 0.92
N SER A 167 -9.12 -16.06 0.25
CA SER A 167 -8.28 -17.12 0.81
C SER A 167 -6.81 -16.70 0.78
N ALA A 168 -6.05 -17.09 1.80
CA ALA A 168 -4.60 -16.85 1.83
C ALA A 168 -3.87 -17.49 0.63
N TRP A 169 -4.45 -18.56 0.08
CA TRP A 169 -3.97 -19.22 -1.13
C TRP A 169 -4.15 -18.35 -2.39
N THR A 170 -5.25 -17.60 -2.49
CA THR A 170 -5.45 -16.62 -3.56
C THR A 170 -4.36 -15.56 -3.51
N GLY A 171 -4.10 -14.98 -2.34
CA GLY A 171 -2.98 -14.05 -2.11
C GLY A 171 -1.63 -14.60 -2.55
N PHE A 172 -1.32 -15.83 -2.14
CA PHE A 172 -0.09 -16.50 -2.54
C PHE A 172 0.01 -16.68 -4.07
N ARG A 173 -1.06 -17.15 -4.72
CA ARG A 173 -1.09 -17.32 -6.18
C ARG A 173 -0.87 -15.99 -6.91
N THR A 174 -1.55 -14.93 -6.48
CA THR A 174 -1.40 -13.61 -7.11
C THR A 174 0.01 -13.06 -6.93
N MET A 175 0.65 -13.23 -5.77
CA MET A 175 2.05 -12.85 -5.59
C MET A 175 2.97 -13.60 -6.57
N VAL A 176 2.80 -14.91 -6.71
CA VAL A 176 3.60 -15.71 -7.65
C VAL A 176 3.39 -15.22 -9.09
N GLU A 177 2.13 -14.97 -9.48
CA GLU A 177 1.79 -14.48 -10.81
C GLU A 177 2.39 -13.10 -11.09
N LEU A 178 2.24 -12.14 -10.19
CA LEU A 178 2.86 -10.81 -10.29
C LEU A 178 4.39 -10.91 -10.33
N GLY A 179 5.00 -11.77 -9.52
CA GLY A 179 6.43 -12.03 -9.56
C GLY A 179 6.88 -12.58 -10.92
N THR A 180 6.12 -13.51 -11.50
CA THR A 180 6.42 -14.05 -12.84
C THR A 180 6.28 -13.00 -13.94
N GLN A 181 5.26 -12.15 -13.87
CA GLN A 181 5.06 -11.03 -14.81
C GLN A 181 6.20 -10.02 -14.69
N HIS A 182 6.59 -9.65 -13.47
CA HIS A 182 7.69 -8.72 -13.21
C HIS A 182 9.02 -9.21 -13.80
N ILE A 183 9.33 -10.51 -13.68
CA ILE A 183 10.52 -11.10 -14.31
C ILE A 183 10.41 -11.08 -15.84
N ALA A 184 9.22 -11.32 -16.38
CA ALA A 184 9.00 -11.35 -17.82
C ALA A 184 9.10 -9.96 -18.48
N GLU A 185 8.68 -8.91 -17.78
CA GLU A 185 8.72 -7.53 -18.27
C GLU A 185 10.07 -6.84 -18.01
N GLY A 186 10.79 -7.25 -16.96
CA GLY A 186 12.09 -6.68 -16.61
C GLY A 186 13.21 -7.10 -17.57
N THR A 187 13.61 -6.21 -18.47
CA THR A 187 14.75 -6.43 -19.39
C THR A 187 16.02 -6.83 -18.66
N ASP A 188 16.29 -6.25 -17.49
CA ASP A 188 17.49 -6.52 -16.71
C ASP A 188 17.48 -7.94 -16.12
N HIS A 189 16.30 -8.44 -15.75
CA HIS A 189 16.14 -9.82 -15.28
C HIS A 189 16.31 -10.83 -16.42
N LEU A 190 15.80 -10.51 -17.62
CA LEU A 190 16.01 -11.34 -18.80
C LEU A 190 17.48 -11.37 -19.22
N LEU A 191 18.17 -10.23 -19.19
CA LEU A 191 19.61 -10.15 -19.45
C LEU A 191 20.41 -10.91 -18.40
N PHE A 192 20.05 -10.78 -17.12
CA PHE A 192 20.65 -11.55 -16.04
C PHE A 192 20.47 -13.07 -16.23
N LEU A 193 19.26 -13.53 -16.55
CA LEU A 193 18.98 -14.94 -16.85
C LEU A 193 19.75 -15.42 -18.08
N LEU A 194 19.87 -14.60 -19.12
CA LEU A 194 20.65 -14.92 -20.33
C LEU A 194 22.14 -15.04 -20.03
N VAL A 195 22.70 -14.12 -19.23
CA VAL A 195 24.09 -14.18 -18.74
C VAL A 195 24.32 -15.41 -17.85
N LEU A 196 23.34 -15.85 -17.07
CA LEU A 196 23.41 -17.08 -16.28
C LEU A 196 23.28 -18.35 -17.13
N LEU A 197 22.52 -18.30 -18.23
CA LEU A 197 22.33 -19.42 -19.15
C LEU A 197 23.56 -19.67 -20.04
N LEU A 198 24.33 -18.61 -20.36
CA LEU A 198 25.58 -18.67 -21.12
C LEU A 198 26.63 -19.65 -20.52
N PRO A 199 26.96 -19.59 -19.22
CA PRO A 199 27.93 -20.47 -18.59
C PRO A 199 27.37 -21.81 -18.11
N ALA A 200 26.05 -21.91 -17.88
CA ALA A 200 25.40 -23.10 -17.35
C ALA A 200 25.67 -24.42 -18.12
N PRO A 201 25.76 -24.43 -19.48
CA PRO A 201 26.00 -25.65 -20.23
C PRO A 201 27.47 -26.07 -20.33
N LEU A 202 28.40 -25.19 -19.95
CA LEU A 202 29.83 -25.46 -20.07
C LEU A 202 30.32 -26.23 -18.85
N LEU A 203 30.97 -27.37 -19.10
CA LEU A 203 31.68 -28.10 -18.05
C LEU A 203 32.88 -27.29 -17.60
N VAL A 204 33.13 -27.19 -16.30
CA VAL A 204 34.39 -26.64 -15.80
C VAL A 204 35.37 -27.80 -15.67
N ALA A 205 36.38 -27.84 -16.54
CA ALA A 205 37.47 -28.82 -16.47
C ALA A 205 38.76 -28.11 -16.04
N GLY A 206 39.10 -28.20 -14.75
CA GLY A 206 40.23 -27.47 -14.17
C GLY A 206 39.95 -25.96 -14.08
N ARG A 207 40.70 -25.13 -14.83
CA ARG A 207 40.48 -23.67 -14.98
C ARG A 207 40.02 -23.27 -16.38
N ARG A 208 39.55 -24.22 -17.18
CA ARG A 208 39.13 -24.00 -18.57
C ARG A 208 37.67 -24.36 -18.77
N TRP A 209 37.01 -23.56 -19.61
CA TRP A 209 35.67 -23.85 -20.13
C TRP A 209 35.78 -25.07 -21.03
N GLY A 210 35.22 -26.19 -20.57
CA GLY A 210 35.20 -27.49 -21.23
C GLY A 210 33.97 -27.65 -22.13
N PRO A 211 33.85 -28.80 -22.81
CA PRO A 211 32.76 -29.08 -23.75
C PRO A 211 31.39 -29.14 -23.07
N PHE A 212 30.33 -29.12 -23.90
CA PHE A 212 28.93 -29.16 -23.47
C PHE A 212 28.64 -30.35 -22.54
N GLY A 213 28.18 -30.08 -21.32
CA GLY A 213 27.97 -31.09 -20.26
C GLY A 213 26.71 -31.95 -20.39
N GLY A 214 25.93 -31.76 -21.44
CA GLY A 214 24.66 -32.43 -21.65
C GLY A 214 23.46 -31.69 -21.06
N THR A 215 22.28 -31.86 -21.65
CA THR A 215 21.05 -31.14 -21.30
C THR A 215 20.62 -31.32 -19.85
N ARG A 216 20.75 -32.53 -19.30
CA ARG A 216 20.42 -32.84 -17.90
C ARG A 216 21.35 -32.13 -16.90
N TYR A 217 22.63 -32.01 -17.24
CA TYR A 217 23.61 -31.29 -16.40
C TYR A 217 23.33 -29.79 -16.40
N SER A 218 23.09 -29.22 -17.59
CA SER A 218 22.79 -27.80 -17.75
C SER A 218 21.50 -27.41 -17.02
N LEU A 219 20.42 -28.20 -17.15
CA LEU A 219 19.16 -27.94 -16.44
C LEU A 219 19.34 -27.97 -14.91
N ARG A 220 20.05 -28.98 -14.39
CA ARG A 220 20.28 -29.11 -12.95
C ARG A 220 21.09 -27.93 -12.42
N ARG A 221 22.12 -27.52 -13.15
CA ARG A 221 22.98 -26.40 -12.75
C ARG A 221 22.24 -25.07 -12.83
N LEU A 222 21.43 -24.86 -13.87
CA LEU A 222 20.56 -23.70 -14.02
C LEU A 222 19.56 -23.63 -12.85
N LEU A 223 18.82 -24.70 -12.58
CA LEU A 223 17.86 -24.77 -11.47
C LEU A 223 18.51 -24.45 -10.13
N LEU A 224 19.71 -24.98 -9.88
CA LEU A 224 20.43 -24.75 -8.63
C LEU A 224 20.85 -23.28 -8.49
N ILE A 225 21.39 -22.67 -9.55
CA ILE A 225 21.78 -21.25 -9.53
C ILE A 225 20.57 -20.35 -9.37
N VAL A 226 19.51 -20.55 -10.16
CA VAL A 226 18.28 -19.75 -10.09
C VAL A 226 17.65 -19.90 -8.72
N THR A 227 17.53 -21.11 -8.19
CA THR A 227 16.95 -21.34 -6.85
C THR A 227 17.80 -20.68 -5.76
N ALA A 228 19.13 -20.81 -5.82
CA ALA A 228 20.03 -20.18 -4.84
C ALA A 228 19.94 -18.65 -4.90
N PHE A 229 19.85 -18.08 -6.11
CA PHE A 229 19.65 -16.64 -6.30
C PHE A 229 18.29 -16.18 -5.78
N THR A 230 17.19 -16.85 -6.15
CA THR A 230 15.84 -16.54 -5.67
C THR A 230 15.75 -16.64 -4.14
N LEU A 231 16.35 -17.68 -3.54
CA LEU A 231 16.41 -17.83 -2.09
C LEU A 231 17.24 -16.73 -1.43
N GLY A 232 18.42 -16.41 -1.97
CA GLY A 232 19.27 -15.34 -1.47
C GLY A 232 18.56 -13.99 -1.53
N HIS A 233 17.94 -13.67 -2.66
CA HIS A 233 17.19 -12.45 -2.87
C HIS A 233 15.97 -12.36 -1.94
N SER A 234 15.19 -13.42 -1.86
CA SER A 234 14.03 -13.50 -0.94
C SER A 234 14.46 -13.31 0.51
N LEU A 235 15.59 -13.89 0.92
CA LEU A 235 16.14 -13.71 2.26
C LEU A 235 16.59 -12.26 2.50
N THR A 236 17.24 -11.61 1.53
CA THR A 236 17.62 -10.20 1.67
C THR A 236 16.42 -9.27 1.77
N LEU A 237 15.36 -9.50 0.98
CA LEU A 237 14.11 -8.74 1.08
C LEU A 237 13.43 -8.97 2.43
N LEU A 238 13.39 -10.21 2.91
CA LEU A 238 12.83 -10.55 4.22
C LEU A 238 13.59 -9.83 5.36
N LEU A 239 14.93 -9.84 5.31
CA LEU A 239 15.77 -9.15 6.29
C LEU A 239 15.59 -7.63 6.27
N GLY A 240 15.42 -7.05 5.08
CA GLY A 240 15.11 -5.63 4.90
C GLY A 240 13.71 -5.28 5.44
N ALA A 241 12.69 -6.07 5.10
CA ALA A 241 11.31 -5.87 5.53
C ALA A 241 11.13 -6.01 7.05
N LEU A 242 11.82 -6.96 7.69
CA LEU A 242 11.86 -7.10 9.15
C LEU A 242 12.67 -6.00 9.85
N GLY A 243 13.34 -5.13 9.08
CA GLY A 243 14.16 -4.04 9.61
C GLY A 243 15.43 -4.53 10.33
N TRP A 244 15.80 -5.80 10.19
CA TRP A 244 16.99 -6.39 10.80
C TRP A 244 18.28 -5.86 10.15
N VAL A 245 18.19 -5.47 8.88
CA VAL A 245 19.29 -4.85 8.13
C VAL A 245 18.79 -3.54 7.52
N ARG A 246 19.26 -2.41 8.04
CA ARG A 246 19.03 -1.08 7.45
C ARG A 246 20.30 -0.62 6.76
N LEU A 247 20.40 -0.90 5.46
CA LEU A 247 21.49 -0.38 4.62
C LEU A 247 21.05 0.97 4.02
N PRO A 248 21.89 2.02 4.05
CA PRO A 248 21.61 3.26 3.34
C PRO A 248 21.46 2.97 1.84
N SER A 249 20.45 3.58 1.19
CA SER A 249 20.09 3.28 -0.21
C SER A 249 21.19 3.61 -1.22
N GLN A 250 21.96 4.66 -0.98
CA GLN A 250 23.00 5.15 -1.89
C GLN A 250 24.06 4.10 -2.29
N PRO A 251 24.75 3.41 -1.35
CA PRO A 251 25.69 2.35 -1.72
C PRO A 251 25.02 1.13 -2.35
N VAL A 252 23.75 0.87 -2.04
CA VAL A 252 22.98 -0.24 -2.62
C VAL A 252 22.67 0.05 -4.10
N GLU A 253 22.26 1.28 -4.41
CA GLU A 253 22.03 1.72 -5.80
C GLU A 253 23.31 1.67 -6.63
N VAL A 254 24.46 2.10 -6.09
CA VAL A 254 25.75 2.07 -6.81
C VAL A 254 26.27 0.66 -7.08
N LEU A 255 25.87 -0.33 -6.26
CA LEU A 255 26.29 -1.73 -6.42
C LEU A 255 25.36 -2.55 -7.33
N ILE A 256 24.13 -2.07 -7.59
CA ILE A 256 23.12 -2.75 -8.40
C ILE A 256 22.98 -2.12 -9.80
N ALA A 257 23.29 -0.82 -9.94
CA ALA A 257 23.34 -0.12 -11.23
C ALA A 257 24.54 -0.54 -12.09
#